data_AF-A0AA48RC20-F1
#
_entry.id   AF-A0AA48RC20-F1
#
_cell.length_a   1.000
_cell.length_b   1.000
_cell.length_c   1.000
_cell.angle_alpha   90.00
_cell.angle_beta   90.00
_cell.angle_gamma   90.00
#
_symmetry.space_group_name_H-M   'P 1'
#
loop_
_entity.id
_entity.type
_entity.pdbx_description
1 polymer ?
#
loop_
_entity_poly.entity_id
_entity_poly.type
_entity_poly.pdbx_seq_one_letter_code
_entity_poly.pdbx_strand_id
1 'polypeptide(L)' 'MPKQIGIVFYWIGIIMALPFILLIGASIMRMFSEGLQPQYVNSAFLGLFGAVFSYAVGFMLRHMIMQNADHQERR' A
#
# COMPACT_ATOMS: atom_id res chain seq x y z
N MET A 1 -24.12 -6.48 2.43
CA MET A 1 -22.96 -7.03 1.70
C MET A 1 -21.81 -6.05 1.38
N PRO A 2 -21.97 -4.72 1.25
CA PRO A 2 -20.87 -3.83 0.82
C PRO A 2 -19.77 -3.62 1.88
N LYS A 3 -20.10 -3.73 3.18
CA LYS A 3 -19.12 -3.64 4.29
C LYS A 3 -18.06 -4.74 4.24
N GLN A 4 -18.44 -5.97 3.85
CA GLN A 4 -17.49 -7.08 3.70
C GLN A 4 -16.55 -6.86 2.52
N ILE A 5 -17.07 -6.37 1.40
CA ILE A 5 -16.27 -6.05 0.21
C ILE A 5 -15.26 -4.95 0.54
N GLY A 6 -15.68 -3.87 1.22
CA GLY A 6 -14.77 -2.81 1.66
C GLY A 6 -13.65 -3.29 2.60
N ILE A 7 -13.93 -4.28 3.46
CA ILE A 7 -12.91 -4.92 4.31
C ILE A 7 -11.91 -5.72 3.47
N VAL A 8 -12.38 -6.49 2.49
CA VAL A 8 -11.51 -7.26 1.59
C VAL A 8 -10.58 -6.33 0.81
N PHE A 9 -11.09 -5.23 0.25
CA PHE A 9 -10.24 -4.25 -0.46
C PHE A 9 -9.24 -3.54 0.45
N TYR A 10 -9.60 -3.27 1.70
CA TYR A 10 -8.67 -2.75 2.69
C TYR A 10 -7.51 -3.73 2.96
N TRP A 11 -7.82 -5.02 3.13
CA TRP A 11 -6.80 -6.06 3.29
C TRP A 11 -5.94 -6.26 2.04
N ILE A 12 -6.53 -6.19 0.85
CA ILE A 12 -5.77 -6.23 -0.41
C ILE A 12 -4.77 -5.08 -0.46
N GLY A 13 -5.16 -3.86 -0.08
CA GLY A 13 -4.24 -2.72 0.00
C GLY A 13 -3.07 -2.96 0.95
N ILE A 14 -3.32 -3.55 2.13
CA ILE A 14 -2.27 -3.91 3.11
C ILE A 14 -1.33 -4.99 2.54
N ILE A 15 -1.89 -6.05 1.94
CA ILE A 15 -1.11 -7.16 1.39
C ILE A 15 -0.23 -6.68 0.24
N MET A 16 -0.75 -5.80 -0.62
CA MET A 16 0.00 -5.21 -1.74
C MET A 16 1.15 -4.32 -1.26
N ALA A 17 1.06 -3.74 -0.05
CA ALA A 17 2.13 -2.93 0.54
C ALA A 17 3.28 -3.75 1.15
N LEU A 18 3.05 -5.02 1.53
CA LEU A 18 4.06 -5.90 2.15
C LEU A 18 5.38 -6.02 1.37
N PRO A 19 5.40 -6.31 0.05
CA PRO A 19 6.67 -6.43 -0.68
C PRO A 19 7.49 -5.14 -0.64
N PHE A 20 6.82 -3.99 -0.64
CA PHE A 20 7.47 -2.69 -0.57
C PHE A 20 8.06 -2.41 0.82
N ILE A 21 7.35 -2.78 1.90
CA ILE A 21 7.87 -2.68 3.27
C ILE A 21 9.12 -3.56 3.44
N LEU A 22 9.08 -4.79 2.90
CA LEU A 22 10.25 -5.68 2.92
C LEU A 22 11.41 -5.10 2.13
N LEU A 23 11.13 -4.49 0.97
CA LEU A 23 12.14 -3.83 0.14
C LEU A 23 12.79 -2.65 0.89
N ILE A 24 12.00 -1.81 1.57
CA ILE A 24 12.52 -0.72 2.41
C ILE A 24 13.42 -1.28 3.51
N GLY A 25 12.96 -2.30 4.23
CA GLY A 25 13.73 -2.92 5.32
C GLY A 25 15.06 -3.51 4.82
N ALA A 26 15.04 -4.23 3.71
CA ALA A 26 16.24 -4.80 3.09
C ALA A 26 17.22 -3.72 2.63
N SER A 27 16.72 -2.65 2.00
CA SER A 27 17.54 -1.52 1.57
C SER A 27 18.18 -0.78 2.75
N ILE A 28 17.41 -0.53 3.83
CA ILE A 28 17.94 0.08 5.06
C ILE A 28 19.01 -0.81 5.69
N MET A 29 18.77 -2.12 5.79
CA MET A 29 19.75 -3.06 6.34
C MET A 29 21.06 -3.03 5.55
N ARG A 30 20.98 -3.00 4.22
CA ARG A 30 22.16 -2.86 3.34
C ARG A 30 22.87 -1.53 3.50
N MET A 31 22.15 -0.43 3.72
CA MET A 31 22.78 0.86 4.03
C MET A 31 23.61 0.81 5.31
N PHE A 32 23.12 0.11 6.34
CA PHE A 32 23.84 -0.04 7.60
C PHE A 32 25.04 -0.98 7.49
N SER A 33 24.96 -2.04 6.69
CA SER A 33 26.05 -3.03 6.57
C SER A 33 27.11 -2.65 5.53
N GLU A 34 26.72 -2.03 4.42
CA GLU A 34 27.58 -1.77 3.25
C GLU A 34 27.77 -0.27 2.96
N GLY A 35 27.20 0.60 3.80
CA GLY A 35 27.25 2.05 3.67
C GLY A 35 26.17 2.65 2.78
N LEU A 36 26.10 3.97 2.77
CA LEU A 36 25.13 4.76 1.99
C LEU A 36 25.49 4.76 0.49
N GLN A 37 25.17 3.67 -0.21
CA GLN A 37 25.28 3.61 -1.65
C GLN A 37 23.99 4.13 -2.33
N PRO A 38 24.09 4.86 -3.45
CA PRO A 38 22.93 5.42 -4.16
C PRO A 38 21.87 4.38 -4.53
N GLN A 39 22.30 3.16 -4.86
CA GLN A 39 21.40 2.06 -5.18
C GLN A 39 20.49 1.65 -4.02
N TYR A 40 20.98 1.70 -2.77
CA TYR A 40 20.20 1.39 -1.57
C TYR A 40 19.22 2.51 -1.24
N VAL A 41 19.63 3.76 -1.46
CA VAL A 41 18.74 4.93 -1.32
C VAL A 41 17.60 4.84 -2.33
N ASN A 42 17.91 4.61 -3.60
CA ASN A 42 16.90 4.53 -4.65
C ASN A 42 15.92 3.38 -4.44
N SER A 43 16.42 2.21 -4.03
CA SER A 43 15.55 1.06 -3.72
C SER A 43 14.68 1.34 -2.50
N ALA A 44 15.21 1.91 -1.41
CA ALA A 44 14.38 2.32 -0.27
C ALA A 44 13.31 3.34 -0.68
N PHE A 45 13.65 4.30 -1.53
CA PHE A 45 12.71 5.31 -2.04
C PHE A 45 11.62 4.69 -2.92
N LEU A 46 11.98 3.74 -3.78
CA LEU A 46 11.05 2.99 -4.62
C LEU A 46 10.08 2.15 -3.76
N GLY A 47 10.60 1.53 -2.71
CA GLY A 47 9.80 0.85 -1.69
C GLY A 47 8.84 1.83 -1.00
N LEU A 48 9.32 2.98 -0.55
CA LEU A 48 8.48 4.00 0.09
C LEU A 48 7.36 4.48 -0.83
N PHE A 49 7.69 4.78 -2.09
CA PHE A 49 6.72 5.18 -3.10
C PHE A 49 5.66 4.10 -3.33
N GLY A 50 6.09 2.84 -3.51
CA GLY A 50 5.18 1.73 -3.70
C GLY A 50 4.25 1.50 -2.51
N ALA A 51 4.76 1.59 -1.28
CA ALA A 51 3.95 1.44 -0.07
C ALA A 51 2.89 2.54 0.05
N VAL A 52 3.25 3.80 -0.19
CA VAL A 52 2.32 4.94 -0.18
C VAL A 52 1.28 4.80 -1.29
N PHE A 53 1.71 4.43 -2.50
CA PHE A 53 0.82 4.23 -3.64
C PHE A 53 -0.19 3.11 -3.37
N SER A 54 0.26 1.95 -2.88
CA SER A 54 -0.63 0.83 -2.53
C SER A 54 -1.65 1.21 -1.46
N TYR A 55 -1.25 1.97 -0.45
CA TYR A 55 -2.18 2.47 0.56
C TYR A 55 -3.21 3.44 -0.04
N ALA A 56 -2.77 4.40 -0.86
CA ALA A 56 -3.65 5.37 -1.49
C ALA A 56 -4.67 4.69 -2.41
N VAL A 57 -4.26 3.71 -3.21
CA VAL A 57 -5.15 2.92 -4.06
C VAL A 57 -6.15 2.11 -3.24
N GLY A 58 -5.70 1.43 -2.18
CA GLY A 58 -6.60 0.69 -1.27
C GLY A 58 -7.65 1.60 -0.62
N PHE A 59 -7.23 2.80 -0.19
CA PHE A 59 -8.13 3.80 0.39
C PHE A 59 -9.16 4.32 -0.63
N MET A 60 -8.71 4.59 -1.86
CA MET A 60 -9.58 5.06 -2.95
C MET A 60 -10.61 3.98 -3.33
N LEU A 61 -10.17 2.73 -3.51
CA LEU A 61 -11.06 1.61 -3.83
C LEU A 61 -12.12 1.41 -2.72
N ARG A 62 -11.71 1.48 -1.45
CA ARG A 62 -12.63 1.44 -0.32
C ARG A 62 -13.67 2.56 -0.38
N HIS A 63 -13.25 3.79 -0.67
CA HIS A 63 -14.16 4.94 -0.78
C HIS A 63 -15.15 4.80 -1.93
N MET A 64 -14.68 4.42 -3.12
CA MET A 64 -15.56 4.22 -4.29
C MET A 64 -16.63 3.16 -4.02
N ILE A 65 -16.27 2.07 -3.34
CA ILE A 65 -17.21 0.99 -3.03
C ILE A 65 -18.22 1.40 -1.96
N MET A 66 -17.77 2.09 -0.91
CA MET A 66 -18.67 2.62 0.11
C MET A 66 -19.64 3.66 -0.46
N GLN A 67 -19.18 4.55 -1.34
CA GLN A 67 -20.03 5.55 -1.97
C GLN A 67 -21.06 4.93 -2.93
N ASN A 68 -20.70 3.89 -3.69
CA ASN A 68 -21.64 3.16 -4.55
C ASN A 68 -22.66 2.34 -3.74
N ALA A 69 -22.28 1.84 -2.57
CA ALA A 69 -23.19 1.15 -1.66
C ALA A 69 -24.31 2.07 -1.14
N ASP A 70 -23.96 3.29 -0.74
CA ASP A 70 -24.93 4.28 -0.24
C ASP A 70 -25.93 4.74 -1.34
N HIS A 71 -25.53 4.70 -2.61
CA HIS A 71 -26.42 5.02 -3.72
C HIS A 71 -27.43 3.91 -4.07
N GLN A 72 -27.13 2.64 -3.78
CA GLN A 72 -28.09 1.55 -3.97
C GLN A 72 -29.17 1.51 -2.88
N GLU A 73 -28.87 1.95 -1.66
CA GLU A 73 -29.84 1.93 -0.55
C GLU A 73 -30.91 3.03 -0.65
N ARG A 74 -30.72 4.02 -1.53
CA ARG A 74 -31.68 5.12 -1.80
C ARG A 74 -32.56 4.91 -3.04
N ARG A 75 -32.54 3.72 -3.65
CA ARG A 75 -33.46 3.32 -4.75
C ARG A 75 -34.28 2.12 -4.33
#